data_AF-A0A954V243-F1
#
_entry.id   AF-A0A954V243-F1
#
_cell.length_a   1.000
_cell.length_b   1.000
_cell.length_c   1.000
_cell.angle_alpha   90.00
_cell.angle_beta   90.00
_cell.angle_gamma   90.00
#
_symmetry.space_group_name_H-M   'P 1'
#
loop_
_entity.id
_entity.type
_entity.pdbx_description
1 polymer ?
#
loop_
_entity_poly.entity_id
_entity_poly.type
_entity_poly.pdbx_seq_one_letter_code
_entity_poly.pdbx_strand_id
1 'polypeptide(L)'
;MAEVRTLSDEEAAVVAGGQLPIPTDADPAETAEWLSSLDYVLKSKGPERVKYLLKAIDTRARREGVDVPLEVNTPYVNTIPPHKQPPYPGNRELERRIKSLIRWNAMAMVTRSNKKHDGIGGHISTFASSATLYEVGFNHFF
;
A
#
# COMPACT_ATOMS: atom_id res chain seq x y z
N MET A 1 28.41 23.07 -3.69
CA MET A 1 28.07 22.12 -4.77
C MET A 1 27.98 20.75 -4.13
N ALA A 2 26.76 20.20 -4.00
CA ALA A 2 26.57 18.86 -3.47
C ALA A 2 26.78 17.85 -4.61
N GLU A 3 27.69 16.90 -4.39
CA GLU A 3 28.03 15.84 -5.33
C GLU A 3 26.82 14.91 -5.51
N VAL A 4 26.32 14.80 -6.74
CA VAL A 4 25.23 13.87 -7.08
C VAL A 4 25.83 12.47 -7.10
N ARG A 5 25.74 11.76 -5.97
CA ARG A 5 26.08 10.33 -5.88
C ARG A 5 25.15 9.56 -6.82
N THR A 6 25.68 9.09 -7.94
CA THR A 6 24.99 8.14 -8.82
C THR A 6 24.84 6.83 -8.05
N LEU A 7 23.60 6.45 -7.77
CA LEU A 7 23.26 5.16 -7.16
C LEU A 7 23.83 4.04 -8.04
N SER A 8 24.46 3.04 -7.43
CA SER A 8 24.89 1.85 -8.17
C SER A 8 23.67 1.13 -8.76
N ASP A 9 23.85 0.35 -9.83
CA ASP A 9 22.76 -0.42 -10.45
C ASP A 9 22.08 -1.38 -9.45
N GLU A 10 22.79 -1.80 -8.39
CA GLU A 10 22.23 -2.55 -7.26
C GLU A 10 21.34 -1.70 -6.34
N GLU A 11 21.76 -0.47 -6.00
CA GLU A 11 20.95 0.47 -5.21
C GLU A 11 19.67 0.88 -5.96
N ALA A 12 19.72 0.98 -7.29
CA ALA A 12 18.56 1.25 -8.13
C ALA A 12 17.55 0.08 -8.16
N ALA A 13 18.03 -1.16 -8.11
CA ALA A 13 17.18 -2.36 -8.08
C ALA A 13 16.41 -2.50 -6.74
N VAL A 14 17.07 -2.17 -5.61
CA VAL A 14 16.46 -2.18 -4.26
C VAL A 14 15.30 -1.19 -4.14
N VAL A 15 15.36 -0.07 -4.87
CA VAL A 15 14.33 0.97 -4.84
C VAL A 15 13.11 0.62 -5.72
N ALA A 16 13.29 -0.20 -6.77
CA ALA A 16 12.24 -0.47 -7.77
C ALA A 16 11.29 -1.63 -7.39
N GLY A 17 11.69 -2.52 -6.50
CA GLY A 17 10.84 -3.58 -5.97
C GLY A 17 11.35 -3.95 -4.60
N GLY A 18 10.56 -3.71 -3.56
CA GLY A 18 10.95 -3.80 -2.14
C GLY A 18 11.34 -5.19 -1.63
N GLN A 19 11.88 -6.04 -2.49
CA GLN A 19 12.58 -7.26 -2.15
C GLN A 19 14.06 -6.94 -2.01
N LEU A 20 14.60 -7.04 -0.80
CA LEU A 20 16.06 -7.11 -0.63
C LEU A 20 16.59 -8.21 -1.56
N PRO A 21 17.75 -8.01 -2.23
CA PRO A 21 18.38 -9.08 -3.01
C PRO A 21 18.54 -10.28 -2.08
N ILE A 22 17.76 -11.33 -2.34
CA ILE A 22 17.87 -12.57 -1.58
C ILE A 22 19.30 -13.05 -1.88
N PRO A 23 20.18 -13.17 -0.88
CA PRO A 23 21.50 -13.75 -1.09
C PRO A 23 21.32 -15.09 -1.81
N THR A 24 22.24 -15.44 -2.70
CA THR A 24 22.23 -16.74 -3.39
C THR A 24 21.99 -17.85 -2.37
N ASP A 25 20.88 -18.57 -2.50
CA ASP A 25 20.47 -19.57 -1.52
C ASP A 25 21.53 -20.68 -1.45
N ALA A 26 22.14 -20.82 -0.26
CA ALA A 26 23.23 -21.76 -0.04
C ALA A 26 22.76 -23.21 0.00
N ASP A 27 21.49 -23.45 0.38
CA ASP A 27 20.87 -24.78 0.37
C ASP A 27 19.39 -24.69 -0.05
N PRO A 28 19.12 -24.71 -1.38
CA PRO A 28 17.76 -24.67 -1.89
C PRO A 28 16.90 -25.87 -1.47
N ALA A 29 17.51 -27.02 -1.12
CA ALA A 29 16.77 -28.20 -0.72
C ALA A 29 16.21 -28.02 0.69
N GLU A 30 17.02 -27.51 1.62
CA GLU A 30 16.56 -27.13 2.96
C GLU A 30 15.45 -26.07 2.86
N THR A 31 15.66 -24.99 2.10
CA THR A 31 14.64 -23.94 1.90
C THR A 31 13.31 -24.53 1.39
N ALA A 32 13.37 -25.44 0.41
CA ALA A 32 12.18 -26.11 -0.11
C ALA A 32 11.47 -26.99 0.93
N GLU A 33 12.22 -27.65 1.82
CA GLU A 33 11.65 -28.45 2.92
C GLU A 33 10.92 -27.57 3.94
N TRP A 34 11.51 -26.44 4.32
CA TRP A 34 10.89 -25.47 5.23
C TRP A 34 9.61 -24.86 4.63
N LEU A 35 9.64 -24.48 3.36
CA LEU A 35 8.45 -23.99 2.64
C LEU A 35 7.36 -25.06 2.55
N SER A 36 7.74 -26.30 2.24
CA SER A 36 6.81 -27.43 2.20
C SER A 36 6.17 -27.70 3.57
N SER A 37 6.95 -27.56 4.65
CA SER A 37 6.46 -27.69 6.02
C SER A 37 5.47 -26.58 6.39
N LEU A 38 5.74 -25.34 5.96
CA LEU A 38 4.82 -24.22 6.13
C LEU A 38 3.51 -24.46 5.39
N ASP A 39 3.57 -24.89 4.13
CA ASP A 39 2.41 -25.22 3.30
C ASP A 39 1.56 -26.33 3.92
N TYR A 40 2.22 -27.37 4.46
CA TYR A 40 1.54 -28.44 5.17
C TYR A 40 0.78 -27.91 6.38
N VAL A 41 1.39 -27.06 7.21
CA VAL A 41 0.72 -26.46 8.38
C VAL A 41 -0.42 -25.54 7.94
N LEU A 42 -0.22 -24.76 6.89
CA LEU A 42 -1.26 -23.88 6.35
C LEU A 42 -2.49 -24.68 5.91
N LYS A 43 -2.30 -25.78 5.19
CA LYS A 43 -3.38 -26.66 4.71
C LYS A 43 -4.04 -27.45 5.84
N SER A 44 -3.28 -27.92 6.83
CA SER A 44 -3.78 -28.82 7.87
C SER A 44 -4.35 -28.09 9.11
N LYS A 45 -3.77 -26.94 9.49
CA LYS A 45 -4.08 -26.23 10.75
C LYS A 45 -4.48 -24.77 10.54
N GLY A 46 -4.41 -24.27 9.32
CA GLY A 46 -4.88 -22.93 8.96
C GLY A 46 -3.90 -21.77 9.26
N PRO A 47 -4.29 -20.55 8.87
CA PRO A 47 -3.40 -19.39 8.87
C PRO A 47 -2.99 -18.90 10.27
N GLU A 48 -3.87 -19.00 11.26
CA GLU A 48 -3.54 -18.56 12.63
C GLU A 48 -2.42 -19.39 13.25
N ARG A 49 -2.36 -20.69 12.93
CA ARG A 49 -1.26 -21.55 13.39
C ARG A 49 0.06 -21.17 12.73
N VAL A 50 0.04 -20.84 11.44
CA VAL A 50 1.24 -20.39 10.71
C VAL A 50 1.77 -19.09 11.31
N LYS A 51 0.92 -18.10 11.56
CA LYS A 51 1.31 -16.83 12.22
C LYS A 51 1.98 -17.07 13.57
N TYR A 52 1.40 -17.96 14.38
CA TYR A 52 1.99 -18.32 15.67
C TYR A 52 3.39 -18.94 15.52
N LEU A 53 3.55 -19.91 14.60
CA LEU A 53 4.84 -20.57 14.38
C LEU A 53 5.91 -19.61 13.87
N LEU A 54 5.58 -18.78 12.89
CA LEU A 54 6.51 -17.75 12.38
C LEU A 54 6.95 -16.81 13.50
N LYS A 55 6.01 -16.38 14.36
CA LYS A 55 6.36 -15.53 15.50
C LYS A 55 7.23 -16.23 16.53
N ALA A 56 6.99 -17.51 16.79
CA ALA A 56 7.81 -18.31 17.70
C ALA A 56 9.23 -18.50 17.15
N ILE A 57 9.38 -18.76 15.85
CA ILE A 57 10.68 -18.89 15.17
C ILE A 57 11.44 -17.55 15.20
N ASP A 58 10.79 -16.44 14.82
CA ASP A 58 11.35 -15.08 14.90
C ASP A 58 11.83 -14.76 16.33
N THR A 59 11.00 -15.06 17.34
CA THR A 59 11.35 -14.83 18.74
C THR A 59 12.56 -15.67 19.18
N ARG A 60 12.63 -16.94 18.74
CA ARG A 60 13.76 -17.82 19.05
C ARG A 60 15.04 -17.34 18.37
N ALA A 61 14.98 -16.99 17.08
CA ALA A 61 16.13 -16.47 16.33
C ALA A 61 16.73 -15.22 17.00
N ARG A 62 15.87 -14.25 17.38
CA ARG A 62 16.30 -13.05 18.11
C ARG A 62 16.94 -13.37 19.47
N ARG A 63 16.41 -14.36 20.20
CA ARG A 63 16.99 -14.81 21.49
C ARG A 63 18.38 -15.41 21.33
N GLU A 64 18.67 -16.05 20.20
CA GLU A 64 19.99 -16.58 19.86
C GLU A 64 20.92 -15.52 19.25
N GLY A 65 20.51 -14.25 19.21
CA GLY A 65 21.32 -13.14 18.70
C GLY A 65 21.33 -13.01 17.17
N VAL A 66 20.45 -13.70 16.46
CA VAL A 66 20.28 -13.51 15.02
C VAL A 66 19.63 -12.15 14.77
N ASP A 67 20.31 -11.29 14.01
CA ASP A 67 19.73 -10.02 13.57
C ASP A 67 18.70 -10.29 12.47
N VAL A 68 17.43 -10.29 12.86
CA VAL A 68 16.29 -10.39 11.93
C VAL A 68 15.77 -8.97 11.69
N PRO A 69 15.98 -8.38 10.50
CA PRO A 69 15.47 -7.06 10.18
C PRO A 69 13.96 -7.00 10.42
N LEU A 70 13.49 -5.93 11.05
CA LEU A 70 12.07 -5.69 11.15
C LEU A 70 11.58 -5.20 9.79
N GLU A 71 10.84 -6.03 9.06
CA GLU A 71 10.12 -5.57 7.87
C GLU A 71 8.97 -4.65 8.32
N VAL A 72 9.26 -3.36 8.41
CA VAL A 72 8.25 -2.30 8.66
C VAL A 72 7.37 -2.05 7.43
N ASN A 73 7.76 -2.58 6.28
CA ASN A 73 7.07 -2.40 5.02
C ASN A 73 6.22 -3.62 4.72
N THR A 74 4.94 -3.39 4.47
CA THR A 74 4.08 -4.39 3.84
C THR A 74 4.28 -4.32 2.31
N PRO A 75 3.97 -5.40 1.57
CA PRO A 75 4.04 -5.35 0.12
C PRO A 75 3.21 -4.19 -0.43
N TYR A 76 3.66 -3.58 -1.54
CA TYR A 76 2.99 -2.44 -2.18
C TYR A 76 1.72 -2.88 -2.94
N VAL A 77 0.75 -3.39 -2.19
CA VAL A 77 -0.54 -3.93 -2.64
C VAL A 77 -1.64 -3.53 -1.66
N ASN A 78 -2.90 -3.66 -2.07
CA ASN A 78 -4.03 -3.34 -1.20
C ASN A 78 -4.08 -4.28 0.01
N THR A 79 -4.17 -3.72 1.22
CA THR A 79 -4.27 -4.46 2.47
C THR A 79 -5.53 -5.34 2.54
N ILE A 80 -6.64 -4.91 1.92
CA ILE A 80 -7.91 -5.66 1.86
C ILE A 80 -8.00 -6.35 0.48
N PRO A 81 -7.97 -7.70 0.41
CA PRO A 81 -8.06 -8.42 -0.85
C PRO A 81 -9.51 -8.44 -1.39
N PRO A 82 -9.71 -8.66 -2.72
CA PRO A 82 -11.04 -8.61 -3.34
C PRO A 82 -12.09 -9.54 -2.69
N HIS A 83 -11.68 -10.73 -2.24
CA HIS A 83 -12.59 -11.70 -1.61
C HIS A 83 -13.02 -11.30 -0.17
N LYS A 84 -12.32 -10.34 0.46
CA LYS A 84 -12.71 -9.75 1.75
C LYS A 84 -13.33 -8.36 1.59
N GLN A 85 -13.44 -7.86 0.36
CA GLN A 85 -14.02 -6.56 0.10
C GLN A 85 -15.54 -6.64 0.28
N PRO A 86 -16.15 -5.82 1.14
CA PRO A 86 -17.60 -5.81 1.29
C PRO A 86 -18.28 -5.27 0.01
N PRO A 87 -19.55 -5.64 -0.24
CA PRO A 87 -20.33 -5.02 -1.29
C PRO A 87 -20.44 -3.51 -1.05
N TYR A 88 -20.44 -2.73 -2.14
CA TYR A 88 -20.56 -1.28 -2.02
C TYR A 88 -21.99 -0.91 -1.59
N PRO A 89 -22.17 -0.07 -0.55
CA PRO A 89 -23.50 0.19 0.03
C PRO A 89 -24.40 1.10 -0.81
N GLY A 90 -23.83 1.91 -1.72
CA GLY A 90 -24.57 2.93 -2.46
C GLY A 90 -24.70 2.72 -3.96
N ASN A 91 -25.29 3.70 -4.65
CA ASN A 91 -25.42 3.69 -6.09
C ASN A 91 -24.23 4.40 -6.74
N ARG A 92 -23.29 3.62 -7.26
CA ARG A 92 -22.05 4.12 -7.87
C ARG A 92 -22.28 5.06 -9.05
N GLU A 93 -23.33 4.86 -9.85
CA GLU A 93 -23.60 5.71 -11.00
C GLU A 93 -24.11 7.07 -10.55
N LEU A 94 -25.03 7.09 -9.59
CA LEU A 94 -25.55 8.32 -9.01
C LEU A 94 -24.44 9.12 -8.29
N GLU A 95 -23.66 8.46 -7.44
CA GLU A 95 -22.56 9.09 -6.71
C GLU A 95 -21.46 9.60 -7.66
N ARG A 96 -21.20 8.90 -8.78
CA ARG A 96 -20.28 9.39 -9.80
C ARG A 96 -20.80 10.69 -10.44
N ARG A 97 -22.09 10.78 -10.74
CA ARG A 97 -22.71 11.99 -11.30
C ARG A 97 -22.63 13.16 -10.30
N ILE A 98 -22.98 12.92 -9.04
CA ILE A 98 -22.90 13.92 -7.97
C ILE A 98 -21.47 14.42 -7.81
N LYS A 99 -20.49 13.53 -7.63
CA LYS A 99 -19.07 13.88 -7.54
C LYS A 99 -18.58 14.69 -8.74
N SER A 100 -19.04 14.37 -9.94
CA SER A 100 -18.65 15.09 -11.17
C SER A 100 -19.17 16.53 -11.17
N LEU A 101 -20.41 16.75 -10.71
CA LEU A 101 -20.97 18.09 -10.53
C LEU A 101 -20.23 18.88 -9.44
N ILE A 102 -19.90 18.24 -8.32
CA ILE A 102 -19.12 18.88 -7.23
C ILE A 102 -17.74 19.30 -7.73
N ARG A 103 -17.02 18.42 -8.45
CA ARG A 103 -15.72 18.74 -9.06
C ARG A 103 -15.81 19.88 -10.06
N TRP A 104 -16.87 19.91 -10.88
CA TRP A 104 -17.10 21.00 -11.82
C TRP A 104 -17.32 22.32 -11.09
N ASN A 105 -18.20 22.34 -10.09
CA ASN A 105 -18.48 23.54 -9.30
C ASN A 105 -17.23 24.06 -8.57
N ALA A 106 -16.43 23.18 -7.97
CA ALA A 106 -15.19 23.55 -7.30
C ALA A 106 -14.20 24.22 -8.27
N MET A 107 -13.98 23.64 -9.46
CA MET A 107 -13.15 24.22 -10.51
C MET A 107 -13.71 25.56 -10.99
N ALA A 108 -15.03 25.64 -11.20
CA ALA A 108 -15.71 26.84 -11.68
C ALA A 108 -15.59 28.00 -10.67
N MET A 109 -15.72 27.73 -9.37
CA MET A 109 -15.54 28.73 -8.31
C MET A 109 -14.13 29.32 -8.34
N VAL A 110 -13.10 28.48 -8.38
CA VAL A 110 -11.69 28.93 -8.42
C VAL A 110 -11.40 29.69 -9.71
N THR A 111 -11.81 29.15 -10.86
CA THR A 111 -11.57 29.78 -12.17
C THR A 111 -12.28 31.13 -12.28
N ARG A 112 -13.53 31.22 -11.80
CA ARG A 112 -14.30 32.47 -11.78
C ARG A 112 -13.65 33.52 -10.88
N SER A 113 -13.11 33.11 -9.73
CA SER A 113 -12.40 34.03 -8.83
C SER A 113 -11.15 34.60 -9.49
N ASN A 114 -10.31 33.72 -10.08
CA ASN A 114 -9.09 34.13 -10.77
C ASN A 114 -9.34 35.00 -12.02
N LYS A 115 -10.53 34.92 -12.64
CA LYS A 115 -10.91 35.85 -13.72
C LYS A 115 -11.29 37.25 -13.24
N LYS A 116 -11.74 37.39 -11.98
CA LYS A 116 -12.21 38.66 -11.41
C LYS A 116 -11.15 39.37 -10.60
N HIS A 117 -10.24 38.62 -10.01
CA HIS A 117 -9.25 39.11 -9.07
C HIS A 117 -7.92 38.43 -9.36
N ASP A 118 -6.92 39.24 -9.72
CA ASP A 118 -5.57 38.75 -9.95
C ASP A 118 -4.92 38.34 -8.62
N GLY A 119 -4.17 37.23 -8.63
CA GLY A 119 -3.33 36.81 -7.51
C GLY A 119 -4.01 36.04 -6.37
N ILE A 120 -5.33 35.79 -6.41
CA ILE A 120 -6.00 34.98 -5.37
C ILE A 120 -5.61 33.50 -5.44
N GLY A 121 -5.42 32.95 -6.65
CA GLY A 121 -5.01 31.56 -6.86
C GLY A 121 -6.11 30.54 -6.52
N GLY A 122 -5.71 29.31 -6.15
CA GLY A 122 -6.60 28.24 -5.70
C GLY A 122 -6.19 26.83 -6.19
N HIS A 123 -6.27 25.83 -5.31
CA HIS A 123 -5.81 24.46 -5.57
C HIS A 123 -6.91 23.56 -6.13
N ILE A 124 -7.08 23.56 -7.46
CA ILE A 124 -8.04 22.70 -8.14
C ILE A 124 -7.59 21.22 -8.10
N SER A 125 -6.29 20.98 -8.30
CA SER A 125 -5.71 19.63 -8.38
C SER A 125 -5.81 18.86 -7.08
N THR A 126 -5.59 19.51 -5.94
CA THR A 126 -5.64 18.89 -4.60
C THR A 126 -7.03 18.35 -4.28
N PHE A 127 -8.08 19.13 -4.56
CA PHE A 127 -9.43 18.62 -4.39
C PHE A 127 -9.76 17.54 -5.42
N ALA A 128 -9.36 17.72 -6.68
CA ALA A 128 -9.63 16.74 -7.74
C ALA A 128 -9.03 15.35 -7.46
N SER A 129 -7.84 15.27 -6.85
CA SER A 129 -7.19 13.99 -6.50
C SER A 129 -7.88 13.29 -5.31
N SER A 130 -8.42 14.04 -4.36
CA SER A 130 -9.06 13.53 -3.14
C SER A 130 -10.58 13.44 -3.21
N ALA A 131 -11.22 13.95 -4.28
CA ALA A 131 -12.68 14.06 -4.39
C ALA A 131 -13.42 12.73 -4.16
N THR A 132 -12.90 11.60 -4.65
CA THR A 132 -13.54 10.30 -4.45
C THR A 132 -13.48 9.86 -2.98
N LEU A 133 -12.39 10.18 -2.27
CA LEU A 133 -12.25 9.84 -0.85
C LEU A 133 -13.29 10.61 -0.01
N TYR A 134 -13.43 11.91 -0.26
CA TYR A 134 -14.45 12.72 0.41
C TYR A 134 -15.87 12.30 0.05
N GLU A 135 -16.15 11.98 -1.23
CA GLU A 135 -17.47 11.52 -1.66
C GLU A 135 -17.89 10.25 -0.90
N VAL A 136 -16.99 9.27 -0.78
CA VAL A 136 -17.27 8.05 -0.02
C VAL A 136 -17.51 8.37 1.46
N GLY A 137 -16.69 9.26 2.04
CA GLY A 137 -16.86 9.72 3.42
C GLY A 137 -18.22 10.36 3.67
N PHE A 138 -18.62 11.33 2.84
CA PHE A 138 -19.89 12.05 2.99
C PHE A 138 -21.13 11.19 2.78
N ASN A 139 -21.08 10.17 1.91
CA ASN A 139 -22.24 9.32 1.67
C ASN A 139 -22.40 8.18 2.67
N HIS A 140 -21.29 7.67 3.25
CA HIS A 140 -21.30 6.38 3.94
C HIS A 140 -20.66 6.39 5.35
N PHE A 141 -20.11 7.52 5.81
CA PHE A 141 -19.41 7.58 7.09
C PHE A 141 -19.69 8.84 7.94
N PHE A 142 -19.71 10.02 7.34
CA PHE A 142 -19.88 11.30 8.05
C PHE A 142 -21.34 11.63 8.38
#